data_AF-A0A4V0I3H2-F1
#
_entry.id   AF-A0A4V0I3H2-F1
#
_cell.length_a   1.000
_cell.length_b   1.000
_cell.length_c   1.000
_cell.angle_alpha   90.00
_cell.angle_beta   90.00
_cell.angle_gamma   90.00
#
_symmetry.space_group_name_H-M   'P 1'
#
loop_
_entity.id
_entity.type
_entity.pdbx_description
1 polymer ?
#
loop_
_entity_poly.entity_id
_entity_poly.type
_entity_poly.pdbx_seq_one_letter_code
_entity_poly.pdbx_strand_id
1 'polypeptide(L)'
;MRVIEQLAQHFWARGALTREEAQYLVGHGFVREGDLPGFVEDNAPSELAGEEPDPRFDPKAREAEQLEDELTGRNSAGGRRGKKKKPAGHNVAPLASHLGSHLTGREPFPALHELGQRLTPCADWRGAARAVAAAEPDDLEAALVAVLNARPRALGELWFWFDVEPVFEWAERGDNSGPVADAIGKLLRADTPGRVGRLDQLLKVPEVQALTDLLAARGAFLAALPGLFVRQFDKLGQWLVPPAAGAAGPWPALPWAFVLLYNARKGTADVPPPGYPVDPHQLAFEVLKAALVAAFAMDRAAVRALLIHQIRERPEAIPDSGDLAKRAVFDRPLHCPYSWKV
;
A
#
# COMPACT_ATOMS: atom_id res chain seq x y z
N MET A 1 5.93 20.78 8.62
CA MET A 1 6.30 19.45 8.08
C MET A 1 6.50 19.61 6.59
N ARG A 2 7.63 19.17 6.04
CA ARG A 2 7.89 19.28 4.58
C ARG A 2 7.08 18.19 3.86
N VAL A 3 6.55 18.43 2.65
CA VAL A 3 5.78 17.37 1.95
C VAL A 3 6.59 16.10 1.68
N ILE A 4 7.89 16.23 1.46
CA ILE A 4 8.78 15.07 1.30
C ILE A 4 8.78 14.18 2.55
N GLU A 5 8.73 14.79 3.74
CA GLU A 5 8.66 14.09 5.03
C GLU A 5 7.33 13.33 5.16
N GLN A 6 6.21 13.98 4.80
CA GLN A 6 4.88 13.36 4.79
C GLN A 6 4.79 12.20 3.80
N LEU A 7 5.39 12.35 2.62
CA LEU A 7 5.46 11.29 1.61
C LEU A 7 6.33 10.13 2.08
N ALA A 8 7.49 10.41 2.68
CA ALA A 8 8.37 9.38 3.23
C ALA A 8 7.65 8.59 4.33
N GLN A 9 7.01 9.28 5.29
CA GLN A 9 6.20 8.66 6.34
C GLN A 9 5.07 7.81 5.74
N HIS A 10 4.34 8.34 4.76
CA HIS A 10 3.23 7.62 4.14
C HIS A 10 3.71 6.39 3.36
N PHE A 11 4.73 6.53 2.51
CA PHE A 11 5.26 5.41 1.73
C PHE A 11 5.86 4.33 2.64
N TRP A 12 6.52 4.72 3.75
CA TRP A 12 6.97 3.78 4.77
C TRP A 12 5.81 3.06 5.45
N ALA A 13 4.80 3.81 5.91
CA ALA A 13 3.62 3.26 6.57
C ALA A 13 2.81 2.30 5.66
N ARG A 14 2.90 2.47 4.34
CA ARG A 14 2.22 1.65 3.33
C ARG A 14 3.12 0.55 2.72
N GLY A 15 4.35 0.38 3.21
CA GLY A 15 5.31 -0.62 2.71
C GLY A 15 5.84 -0.34 1.29
N ALA A 16 5.62 0.86 0.75
CA ALA A 16 6.11 1.24 -0.57
C ALA A 16 7.64 1.46 -0.58
N LEU A 17 8.23 1.83 0.57
CA LEU A 17 9.68 1.95 0.76
C LEU A 17 10.27 0.70 1.41
N THR A 18 11.41 0.24 0.88
CA THR A 18 12.26 -0.75 1.57
C THR A 18 12.97 -0.12 2.77
N ARG A 19 13.53 -0.95 3.67
CA ARG A 19 14.32 -0.46 4.81
C ARG A 19 15.57 0.30 4.36
N GLU A 20 16.25 -0.18 3.32
CA GLU A 20 17.42 0.49 2.72
C GLU A 20 17.06 1.87 2.15
N GLU A 21 15.90 1.99 1.52
CA GLU A 21 15.40 3.28 1.01
C GLU A 21 15.02 4.24 2.13
N ALA A 22 14.39 3.73 3.19
CA ALA A 22 14.12 4.52 4.39
C ALA A 22 15.42 5.01 5.05
N GLN A 23 16.44 4.14 5.17
CA GLN A 23 17.79 4.52 5.62
C GLN A 23 18.41 5.61 4.74
N TYR A 24 18.31 5.48 3.42
CA TYR A 24 18.80 6.51 2.50
C TYR A 24 18.11 7.87 2.75
N LEU A 25 16.79 7.88 2.94
CA LEU A 25 16.03 9.10 3.19
C LEU A 25 16.40 9.74 4.53
N VAL A 26 16.60 8.93 5.58
CA VAL A 26 17.06 9.40 6.90
C VAL A 26 18.49 9.95 6.82
N GLY A 27 19.42 9.21 6.22
CA GLY A 27 20.83 9.60 6.10
C GLY A 27 21.08 10.90 5.31
N HIS A 28 20.16 11.26 4.40
CA HIS A 28 20.21 12.52 3.65
C HIS A 28 19.36 13.65 4.27
N GLY A 29 18.76 13.42 5.45
CA GLY A 29 17.99 14.42 6.17
C GLY A 29 16.63 14.76 5.55
N PHE A 30 16.07 13.87 4.72
CA PHE A 30 14.73 14.04 4.14
C PHE A 30 13.61 13.74 5.15
N VAL A 31 13.86 12.86 6.12
CA VAL A 31 12.95 12.48 7.22
C VAL A 31 13.79 12.12 8.45
N ARG A 32 13.26 12.30 9.67
CA ARG A 32 13.98 11.90 10.90
C ARG A 32 13.64 10.45 11.23
N GLU A 33 14.57 9.75 11.88
CA GLU A 33 14.38 8.36 12.32
C GLU A 33 13.10 8.19 13.16
N GLY A 34 12.91 9.07 14.16
CA GLY A 34 11.74 9.03 15.05
C GLY A 34 10.39 9.31 14.37
N ASP A 35 10.41 9.81 13.12
CA ASP A 35 9.20 10.08 12.36
C ASP A 35 8.73 8.85 11.56
N LEU A 36 9.54 7.80 11.44
CA LEU A 36 9.23 6.57 10.72
C LEU A 36 8.84 5.44 11.72
N PRO A 37 7.55 5.15 11.92
CA PRO A 37 7.12 4.18 12.93
C PRO A 37 7.64 2.77 12.62
N GLY A 38 8.37 2.19 13.59
CA GLY A 38 8.97 0.86 13.47
C GLY A 38 10.29 0.82 12.68
N PHE A 39 10.80 1.98 12.24
CA PHE A 39 12.16 2.09 11.73
C PHE A 39 13.12 2.23 12.92
N VAL A 40 14.00 1.25 13.09
CA VAL A 40 15.11 1.30 14.03
C VAL A 40 16.36 1.24 13.18
N GLU A 41 17.26 2.21 13.28
CA GLU A 41 18.52 2.12 12.56
C GLU A 41 19.36 1.01 13.22
N ASP A 42 19.76 -0.02 12.46
CA ASP A 42 20.69 -1.05 12.95
C ASP A 42 22.12 -0.44 12.99
N ASN A 43 22.28 0.67 13.70
CA ASN A 43 23.57 1.33 13.93
C ASN A 43 24.30 0.61 15.06
N ALA A 44 24.82 -0.57 14.76
CA ALA A 44 25.97 -1.10 15.47
C ALA A 44 26.91 -1.72 14.44
N PRO A 45 28.10 -1.14 14.18
CA PRO A 45 29.20 -1.92 13.68
C PRO A 45 29.46 -3.00 14.73
N SER A 46 29.14 -4.26 14.41
CA SER A 46 29.54 -5.40 15.24
C SER A 46 31.05 -5.59 15.10
N GLU A 47 31.82 -4.74 15.78
CA GLU A 47 33.22 -4.96 16.08
C GLU A 47 33.37 -5.74 17.40
N LEU A 48 32.62 -6.81 17.58
CA LEU A 48 32.92 -7.81 18.61
C LEU A 48 32.51 -9.19 18.08
N ALA A 49 33.44 -9.79 17.33
CA ALA A 49 33.48 -11.23 17.20
C ALA A 49 33.73 -11.84 18.58
N GLY A 50 32.73 -12.54 19.12
CA GLY A 50 32.90 -13.43 20.27
C GLY A 50 31.82 -13.29 21.33
N GLU A 51 30.63 -13.80 21.06
CA GLU A 51 29.84 -14.64 21.97
C GLU A 51 28.52 -14.98 21.25
N GLU A 52 28.25 -16.27 21.02
CA GLU A 52 26.94 -16.70 20.53
C GLU A 52 25.87 -16.26 21.55
N PRO A 53 24.85 -15.49 21.16
CA PRO A 53 23.82 -15.07 22.08
C PRO A 53 23.00 -16.30 22.50
N ASP A 54 22.90 -16.55 23.82
CA ASP A 54 22.03 -17.59 24.38
C ASP A 54 20.60 -17.36 23.86
N PRO A 55 20.00 -18.31 23.11
CA PRO A 55 18.68 -18.14 22.50
C PRO A 55 17.55 -17.94 23.53
N ARG A 56 17.83 -18.03 24.83
CA ARG A 56 16.90 -17.74 25.92
C ARG A 56 16.78 -16.24 26.29
N PHE A 57 17.66 -15.38 25.79
CA PHE A 57 17.69 -13.95 26.12
C PHE A 57 17.63 -13.02 24.91
N ASP A 58 16.93 -13.42 23.84
CA ASP A 58 16.60 -12.48 22.76
C ASP A 58 15.57 -11.43 23.27
N PRO A 59 15.91 -10.13 23.34
CA PRO A 59 14.96 -9.09 23.75
C PRO A 59 13.72 -9.05 22.85
N LYS A 60 13.84 -9.41 21.57
CA LYS A 60 12.69 -9.52 20.65
C LYS A 60 11.78 -10.71 21.00
N ALA A 61 12.34 -11.78 21.58
CA ALA A 61 11.53 -12.92 22.04
C ALA A 61 10.69 -12.55 23.27
N ARG A 62 11.22 -11.71 24.16
CA ARG A 62 10.52 -11.22 25.36
C ARG A 62 9.37 -10.26 25.07
N GLU A 63 9.58 -9.28 24.19
CA GLU A 63 8.50 -8.38 23.74
C GLU A 63 7.38 -9.15 23.06
N ALA A 64 7.75 -10.20 22.32
CA ALA A 64 6.80 -10.98 21.56
C ALA A 64 6.07 -12.05 22.41
N GLU A 65 6.67 -12.53 23.52
CA GLU A 65 5.99 -13.34 24.55
C GLU A 65 4.96 -12.50 25.30
N GLN A 66 5.29 -11.24 25.62
CA GLN A 66 4.34 -10.29 26.21
C GLN A 66 3.17 -10.00 25.27
N LEU A 67 3.42 -9.80 23.98
CA LEU A 67 2.35 -9.59 22.99
C LEU A 67 1.43 -10.81 22.84
N GLU A 68 1.97 -12.02 22.97
CA GLU A 68 1.21 -13.27 22.89
C GLU A 68 0.38 -13.53 24.17
N ASP A 69 0.95 -13.30 25.35
CA ASP A 69 0.23 -13.37 26.63
C ASP A 69 -0.87 -12.31 26.72
N GLU A 70 -0.63 -11.12 26.14
CA GLU A 70 -1.63 -10.08 25.95
C GLU A 70 -2.75 -10.54 25.00
N LEU A 71 -2.41 -10.97 23.77
CA LEU A 71 -3.39 -11.42 22.76
C LEU A 71 -4.22 -12.64 23.19
N THR A 72 -3.62 -13.59 23.91
CA THR A 72 -4.29 -14.83 24.36
C THR A 72 -5.14 -14.65 25.62
N GLY A 73 -5.00 -13.54 26.35
CA GLY A 73 -5.68 -13.34 27.64
C GLY A 73 -5.39 -14.44 28.66
N ARG A 74 -4.24 -15.12 28.56
CA ARG A 74 -3.82 -16.14 29.53
C ARG A 74 -3.45 -15.46 30.83
N ASN A 75 -4.46 -15.33 31.69
CA ASN A 75 -4.30 -14.90 33.07
C ASN A 75 -3.20 -15.73 33.74
N SER A 76 -2.04 -15.13 33.97
CA SER A 76 -1.12 -15.56 35.02
C SER A 76 -1.86 -15.38 36.34
N ALA A 77 -2.49 -16.47 36.79
CA ALA A 77 -3.20 -16.55 38.04
C ALA A 77 -2.20 -16.40 39.20
N GLY A 78 -2.11 -15.21 39.79
CA GLY A 78 -1.31 -15.03 40.99
C GLY A 78 -0.99 -13.58 41.34
N GLY A 79 -2.00 -12.77 41.66
CA GLY A 79 -1.72 -11.43 42.18
C GLY A 79 -2.97 -10.60 42.42
N ARG A 80 -3.43 -10.58 43.68
CA ARG A 80 -4.51 -9.72 44.15
C ARG A 80 -4.20 -8.23 43.94
N ARG A 81 -5.28 -7.47 43.67
CA ARG A 81 -5.51 -6.02 43.84
C ARG A 81 -5.16 -5.10 42.67
N GLY A 82 -6.23 -4.70 42.00
CA GLY A 82 -6.33 -3.50 41.18
C GLY A 82 -7.34 -3.72 40.08
N LYS A 83 -8.54 -3.13 40.20
CA LYS A 83 -9.52 -3.05 39.10
C LYS A 83 -8.94 -2.13 38.00
N LYS A 84 -7.87 -2.55 37.34
CA LYS A 84 -7.46 -1.96 36.05
C LYS A 84 -8.51 -2.42 35.06
N LYS A 85 -9.22 -1.47 34.43
CA LYS A 85 -10.00 -1.73 33.21
C LYS A 85 -9.14 -2.63 32.33
N LYS A 86 -9.64 -3.83 31.97
CA LYS A 86 -8.97 -4.66 30.96
C LYS A 86 -8.68 -3.73 29.77
N PRO A 87 -7.44 -3.63 29.29
CA PRO A 87 -7.14 -2.79 28.14
C PRO A 87 -8.07 -3.20 27.01
N ALA A 88 -8.82 -2.24 26.49
CA ALA A 88 -9.81 -2.44 25.43
C ALA A 88 -9.20 -3.00 24.13
N GLY A 89 -7.86 -3.09 24.04
CA GLY A 89 -7.09 -3.44 22.85
C GLY A 89 -7.11 -4.91 22.41
N HIS A 90 -7.99 -5.76 22.95
CA HIS A 90 -8.09 -7.20 22.62
C HIS A 90 -9.41 -7.59 21.98
N ASN A 91 -10.34 -6.64 21.84
CA ASN A 91 -11.61 -6.92 21.22
C ASN A 91 -11.45 -6.87 19.70
N VAL A 92 -11.51 -8.03 19.04
CA VAL A 92 -11.45 -8.13 17.58
C VAL A 92 -12.82 -7.85 16.93
N ALA A 93 -13.91 -7.80 17.71
CA ALA A 93 -15.25 -7.59 17.15
C ALA A 93 -15.44 -6.26 16.41
N PRO A 94 -14.90 -5.10 16.86
CA PRO A 94 -14.96 -3.85 16.10
C PRO A 94 -14.24 -3.96 14.76
N LEU A 95 -13.07 -4.62 14.72
CA LEU A 95 -12.36 -4.89 13.49
C LEU A 95 -13.18 -5.79 12.56
N ALA A 96 -13.68 -6.92 13.06
CA ALA A 96 -14.46 -7.87 12.27
C ALA A 96 -15.72 -7.20 11.68
N SER A 97 -16.43 -6.41 12.49
CA SER A 97 -17.60 -5.64 12.04
C SER A 97 -17.22 -4.61 10.96
N HIS A 98 -16.12 -3.87 11.17
CA HIS A 98 -15.65 -2.88 10.21
C HIS A 98 -15.24 -3.53 8.88
N LEU A 99 -14.40 -4.57 8.92
CA LEU A 99 -13.99 -5.33 7.74
C LEU A 99 -15.18 -5.98 7.05
N GLY A 100 -16.09 -6.60 7.80
CA GLY A 100 -17.30 -7.22 7.25
C GLY A 100 -18.16 -6.21 6.49
N SER A 101 -18.44 -5.05 7.08
CA SER A 101 -19.15 -3.96 6.41
C SER A 101 -18.42 -3.48 5.15
N HIS A 102 -17.10 -3.28 5.27
CA HIS A 102 -16.30 -2.78 4.17
C HIS A 102 -16.23 -3.74 2.98
N LEU A 103 -16.01 -5.04 3.25
CA LEU A 103 -15.94 -6.10 2.24
C LEU A 103 -17.30 -6.36 1.60
N THR A 104 -18.39 -6.35 2.39
CA THR A 104 -19.75 -6.52 1.86
C THR A 104 -20.12 -5.37 0.91
N GLY A 105 -19.67 -4.15 1.18
CA GLY A 105 -19.86 -3.00 0.29
C GLY A 105 -19.22 -3.15 -1.10
N ARG A 106 -18.30 -4.11 -1.28
CA ARG A 106 -17.63 -4.38 -2.56
C ARG A 106 -18.32 -5.46 -3.39
N GLU A 107 -19.11 -6.33 -2.77
CA GLU A 107 -19.80 -7.44 -3.43
C GLU A 107 -20.65 -7.05 -4.66
N PRO A 108 -21.27 -5.86 -4.74
CA PRO A 108 -22.00 -5.45 -5.94
C PRO A 108 -21.13 -5.28 -7.21
N PHE A 109 -19.80 -5.25 -7.10
CA PHE A 109 -18.89 -5.02 -8.24
C PHE A 109 -18.31 -6.35 -8.75
N PRO A 110 -18.73 -6.85 -9.93
CA PRO A 110 -18.44 -8.22 -10.33
C PRO A 110 -17.01 -8.43 -10.87
N ALA A 111 -16.18 -7.40 -11.03
CA ALA A 111 -14.86 -7.53 -11.69
C ALA A 111 -13.90 -8.52 -11.04
N LEU A 112 -13.86 -8.56 -9.71
CA LEU A 112 -13.01 -9.54 -9.03
C LEU A 112 -13.50 -10.97 -9.31
N HIS A 113 -14.81 -11.22 -9.22
CA HIS A 113 -15.39 -12.54 -9.48
C HIS A 113 -15.21 -12.96 -10.94
N GLU A 114 -15.46 -12.07 -11.90
CA GLU A 114 -15.25 -12.34 -13.32
C GLU A 114 -13.78 -12.66 -13.64
N LEU A 115 -12.84 -11.94 -13.04
CA LEU A 115 -11.41 -12.21 -13.19
C LEU A 115 -11.06 -13.57 -12.60
N GLY A 116 -11.50 -13.86 -11.38
CA GLY A 116 -11.27 -15.14 -10.71
C GLY A 116 -11.84 -16.31 -11.50
N GLN A 117 -13.07 -16.21 -12.02
CA GLN A 117 -13.72 -17.27 -12.81
C GLN A 117 -12.95 -17.64 -14.08
N ARG A 118 -12.23 -16.69 -14.68
CA ARG A 118 -11.39 -16.94 -15.86
C ARG A 118 -10.12 -17.71 -15.52
N LEU A 119 -9.67 -17.64 -14.27
CA LEU A 119 -8.47 -18.32 -13.77
C LEU A 119 -8.82 -19.68 -13.19
N THR A 120 -9.84 -19.75 -12.34
CA THR A 120 -10.29 -20.98 -11.68
C THR A 120 -11.77 -20.86 -11.30
N PRO A 121 -12.60 -21.91 -11.51
CA PRO A 121 -13.99 -21.89 -11.07
C PRO A 121 -14.12 -21.56 -9.58
N CYS A 122 -14.86 -20.51 -9.25
CA CYS A 122 -15.03 -20.04 -7.87
C CYS A 122 -16.49 -19.66 -7.58
N ALA A 123 -16.98 -19.99 -6.39
CA ALA A 123 -18.38 -19.73 -6.03
C ALA A 123 -18.66 -18.26 -5.69
N ASP A 124 -17.66 -17.57 -5.12
CA ASP A 124 -17.78 -16.23 -4.56
C ASP A 124 -16.52 -15.39 -4.80
N TRP A 125 -16.56 -14.13 -4.36
CA TRP A 125 -15.44 -13.20 -4.49
C TRP A 125 -14.22 -13.63 -3.67
N ARG A 126 -14.40 -14.38 -2.57
CA ARG A 126 -13.28 -14.89 -1.75
C ARG A 126 -12.50 -15.95 -2.51
N GLY A 127 -13.20 -16.88 -3.17
CA GLY A 127 -12.59 -17.84 -4.09
C GLY A 127 -11.89 -17.15 -5.25
N ALA A 128 -12.48 -16.06 -5.78
CA ALA A 128 -11.87 -15.28 -6.83
C ALA A 128 -10.58 -14.56 -6.39
N ALA A 129 -10.55 -13.97 -5.18
CA ALA A 129 -9.34 -13.36 -4.63
C ALA A 129 -8.20 -14.38 -4.52
N ARG A 130 -8.48 -15.59 -3.99
CA ARG A 130 -7.49 -16.68 -3.96
C ARG A 130 -7.02 -17.12 -5.33
N ALA A 131 -7.92 -17.21 -6.31
CA ALA A 131 -7.58 -17.55 -7.69
C ALA A 131 -6.64 -16.51 -8.31
N VAL A 132 -6.89 -15.21 -8.09
CA VAL A 132 -6.01 -14.12 -8.54
C VAL A 132 -4.66 -14.18 -7.84
N ALA A 133 -4.64 -14.40 -6.53
CA ALA A 133 -3.41 -14.48 -5.75
C ALA A 133 -2.50 -15.64 -6.16
N ALA A 134 -3.08 -16.76 -6.60
CA ALA A 134 -2.36 -17.98 -6.98
C ALA A 134 -2.07 -18.08 -8.49
N ALA A 135 -2.52 -17.13 -9.30
CA ALA A 135 -2.36 -17.19 -10.75
C ALA A 135 -0.91 -16.93 -11.17
N GLU A 136 -0.47 -17.66 -12.20
CA GLU A 136 0.79 -17.36 -12.87
C GLU A 136 0.71 -15.99 -13.56
N PRO A 137 1.80 -15.21 -13.62
CA PRO A 137 1.76 -13.83 -14.12
C PRO A 137 1.19 -13.68 -15.53
N ASP A 138 1.55 -14.57 -16.46
CA ASP A 138 1.08 -14.51 -17.84
C ASP A 138 -0.40 -14.91 -17.98
N ASP A 139 -0.86 -15.90 -17.20
CA ASP A 139 -2.27 -16.29 -17.16
C ASP A 139 -3.13 -15.18 -16.55
N LEU A 140 -2.65 -14.54 -15.47
CA LEU A 140 -3.30 -13.39 -14.85
C LEU A 140 -3.40 -12.21 -15.82
N GLU A 141 -2.32 -11.88 -16.55
CA GLU A 141 -2.38 -10.81 -17.54
C GLU A 141 -3.37 -11.12 -18.67
N ALA A 142 -3.33 -12.35 -19.21
CA ALA A 142 -4.25 -12.76 -20.27
C ALA A 142 -5.72 -12.71 -19.81
N ALA A 143 -6.01 -13.20 -18.61
CA ALA A 143 -7.33 -13.13 -17.99
C ALA A 143 -7.77 -11.68 -17.76
N LEU A 144 -6.88 -10.84 -17.23
CA LEU A 144 -7.14 -9.41 -17.01
C LEU A 144 -7.47 -8.70 -18.33
N VAL A 145 -6.65 -8.87 -19.37
CA VAL A 145 -6.91 -8.30 -20.71
C VAL A 145 -8.26 -8.77 -21.25
N ALA A 146 -8.61 -10.04 -21.07
CA ALA A 146 -9.90 -10.55 -21.51
C ALA A 146 -11.08 -9.90 -20.77
N VAL A 147 -10.98 -9.70 -19.45
CA VAL A 147 -11.98 -8.96 -18.66
C VAL A 147 -12.07 -7.51 -19.13
N LEU A 148 -10.94 -6.82 -19.30
CA LEU A 148 -10.90 -5.40 -19.68
C LEU A 148 -11.46 -5.15 -21.08
N ASN A 149 -11.21 -6.05 -22.03
CA ASN A 149 -11.81 -5.98 -23.36
C ASN A 149 -13.33 -6.20 -23.33
N ALA A 150 -13.82 -7.10 -22.48
CA ALA A 150 -15.25 -7.34 -22.32
C ALA A 150 -15.95 -6.20 -21.58
N ARG A 151 -15.27 -5.60 -20.59
CA ARG A 151 -15.83 -4.59 -19.71
C ARG A 151 -14.77 -3.55 -19.32
N PRO A 152 -14.69 -2.42 -20.04
CA PRO A 152 -13.67 -1.40 -19.80
C PRO A 152 -13.64 -0.83 -18.38
N ARG A 153 -14.78 -0.78 -17.69
CA ARG A 153 -14.88 -0.31 -16.28
C ARG A 153 -14.30 -1.28 -15.26
N ALA A 154 -14.00 -2.52 -15.64
CA ALA A 154 -13.54 -3.55 -14.72
C ALA A 154 -12.19 -3.18 -14.06
N LEU A 155 -11.34 -2.39 -14.73
CA LEU A 155 -10.09 -1.93 -14.12
C LEU A 155 -10.34 -1.07 -12.87
N GLY A 156 -11.29 -0.15 -12.95
CA GLY A 156 -11.67 0.69 -11.81
C GLY A 156 -12.39 -0.06 -10.70
N GLU A 157 -13.17 -1.07 -11.05
CA GLU A 157 -13.80 -1.94 -10.06
C GLU A 157 -12.77 -2.82 -9.34
N LEU A 158 -11.80 -3.39 -10.07
CA LEU A 158 -10.68 -4.13 -9.48
C LEU A 158 -9.86 -3.22 -8.56
N TRP A 159 -9.60 -1.98 -8.98
CA TRP A 159 -8.91 -1.00 -8.14
C TRP A 159 -9.65 -0.75 -6.83
N PHE A 160 -10.97 -0.57 -6.89
CA PHE A 160 -11.80 -0.42 -5.70
C PHE A 160 -11.78 -1.69 -4.81
N TRP A 161 -11.79 -2.87 -5.42
CA TRP A 161 -11.64 -4.15 -4.70
C TRP A 161 -10.31 -4.30 -3.98
N PHE A 162 -9.26 -3.66 -4.48
CA PHE A 162 -7.90 -3.71 -3.93
C PHE A 162 -7.51 -2.44 -3.19
N ASP A 163 -8.44 -1.51 -2.98
CA ASP A 163 -8.22 -0.39 -2.10
C ASP A 163 -8.04 -0.89 -0.66
N VAL A 164 -7.05 -0.38 0.04
CA VAL A 164 -6.74 -0.76 1.43
C VAL A 164 -6.77 0.45 2.35
N GLU A 165 -6.93 1.66 1.80
CA GLU A 165 -6.88 2.90 2.58
C GLU A 165 -7.97 2.94 3.67
N PRO A 166 -9.22 2.48 3.45
CA PRO A 166 -10.21 2.46 4.52
C PRO A 166 -9.80 1.60 5.72
N VAL A 167 -8.99 0.55 5.52
CA VAL A 167 -8.48 -0.29 6.60
C VAL A 167 -7.33 0.40 7.34
N PHE A 168 -6.45 1.12 6.62
CA PHE A 168 -5.44 1.98 7.24
C PHE A 168 -6.09 3.10 8.07
N GLU A 169 -7.07 3.80 7.50
CA GLU A 169 -7.82 4.83 8.20
C GLU A 169 -8.44 4.28 9.48
N TRP A 170 -9.03 3.09 9.45
CA TRP A 170 -9.55 2.46 10.66
C TRP A 170 -8.45 2.21 11.69
N ALA A 171 -7.31 1.65 11.30
CA ALA A 171 -6.20 1.37 12.21
C ALA A 171 -5.57 2.64 12.80
N GLU A 172 -5.64 3.77 12.10
CA GLU A 172 -5.07 5.06 12.52
C GLU A 172 -6.01 5.89 13.41
N ARG A 173 -7.30 5.56 13.52
CA ARG A 173 -8.20 6.29 14.43
C ARG A 173 -7.79 6.06 15.88
N GLY A 174 -7.75 7.14 16.66
CA GLY A 174 -7.31 7.10 18.06
C GLY A 174 -8.15 6.19 18.97
N ASP A 175 -9.42 5.95 18.61
CA ASP A 175 -10.32 5.04 19.32
C ASP A 175 -10.04 3.55 19.05
N ASN A 176 -9.32 3.23 17.97
CA ASN A 176 -8.92 1.87 17.61
C ASN A 176 -7.51 1.50 18.09
N SER A 177 -6.87 2.35 18.89
CA SER A 177 -5.50 2.11 19.39
C SER A 177 -5.36 0.81 20.19
N GLY A 178 -4.25 0.10 20.00
CA GLY A 178 -3.89 -1.11 20.74
C GLY A 178 -3.30 -2.23 19.87
N PRO A 179 -3.08 -3.42 20.45
CA PRO A 179 -2.46 -4.57 19.78
C PRO A 179 -3.14 -4.97 18.47
N VAL A 180 -4.47 -4.88 18.39
CA VAL A 180 -5.23 -5.24 17.16
C VAL A 180 -4.96 -4.26 16.02
N ALA A 181 -4.98 -2.94 16.26
CA ALA A 181 -4.68 -1.97 15.21
C ALA A 181 -3.20 -2.01 14.79
N ASP A 182 -2.28 -2.23 15.73
CA ASP A 182 -0.86 -2.43 15.40
C ASP A 182 -0.66 -3.70 14.55
N ALA A 183 -1.31 -4.80 14.93
CA ALA A 183 -1.30 -6.04 14.17
C ALA A 183 -1.88 -5.88 12.75
N ILE A 184 -2.99 -5.15 12.59
CA ILE A 184 -3.54 -4.85 11.27
C ILE A 184 -2.61 -3.94 10.47
N GLY A 185 -2.02 -2.93 11.09
CA GLY A 185 -1.00 -2.09 10.47
C GLY A 185 0.22 -2.90 10.00
N LYS A 186 0.62 -3.93 10.75
CA LYS A 186 1.67 -4.89 10.36
C LYS A 186 1.23 -5.79 9.22
N LEU A 187 0.00 -6.32 9.27
CA LEU A 187 -0.58 -7.14 8.20
C LEU A 187 -0.64 -6.38 6.88
N LEU A 188 -1.11 -5.14 6.89
CA LEU A 188 -1.21 -4.29 5.69
C LEU A 188 0.17 -3.92 5.09
N ARG A 189 1.23 -3.95 5.91
CA ARG A 189 2.63 -3.73 5.49
C ARG A 189 3.37 -5.02 5.13
N ALA A 190 2.78 -6.18 5.40
CA ALA A 190 3.44 -7.45 5.16
C ALA A 190 3.40 -7.79 3.66
N ASP A 191 4.57 -7.84 3.03
CA ASP A 191 4.70 -8.27 1.62
C ASP A 191 4.27 -9.73 1.39
N THR A 192 4.31 -10.55 2.44
CA THR A 192 3.96 -11.98 2.36
C THR A 192 3.16 -12.44 3.59
N PRO A 193 2.23 -13.41 3.43
CA PRO A 193 1.52 -14.03 4.54
C PRO A 193 2.46 -14.63 5.59
N GLY A 194 3.67 -15.08 5.20
CA GLY A 194 4.64 -15.65 6.14
C GLY A 194 5.19 -14.65 7.18
N ARG A 195 5.18 -13.35 6.86
CA ARG A 195 5.57 -12.28 7.81
C ARG A 195 4.49 -11.95 8.83
N VAL A 196 3.29 -12.50 8.64
CA VAL A 196 2.14 -12.32 9.55
C VAL A 196 2.35 -13.08 10.86
N GLY A 197 3.27 -14.07 10.89
CA GLY A 197 3.80 -14.69 12.11
C GLY A 197 2.77 -14.92 13.22
N ARG A 198 3.02 -14.32 14.40
CA ARG A 198 2.22 -14.48 15.63
C ARG A 198 0.79 -13.89 15.56
N LEU A 199 0.34 -13.44 14.40
CA LEU A 199 -1.03 -12.98 14.16
C LEU A 199 -1.99 -14.12 13.76
N ASP A 200 -1.56 -15.39 13.83
CA ASP A 200 -2.40 -16.58 13.58
C ASP A 200 -3.76 -16.53 14.27
N GLN A 201 -3.87 -15.86 15.42
CA GLN A 201 -5.15 -15.68 16.11
C GLN A 201 -6.08 -14.71 15.41
N LEU A 202 -5.57 -13.64 14.80
CA LEU A 202 -6.36 -12.74 13.98
C LEU A 202 -6.83 -13.44 12.70
N LEU A 203 -6.01 -14.32 12.13
CA LEU A 203 -6.38 -15.12 10.95
C LEU A 203 -7.55 -16.08 11.21
N LYS A 204 -7.85 -16.41 12.48
CA LYS A 204 -9.06 -17.17 12.83
C LYS A 204 -10.35 -16.37 12.62
N VAL A 205 -10.26 -15.05 12.47
CA VAL A 205 -11.40 -14.21 12.13
C VAL A 205 -11.61 -14.24 10.61
N PRO A 206 -12.76 -14.73 10.11
CA PRO A 206 -12.99 -14.91 8.67
C PRO A 206 -12.78 -13.64 7.84
N GLU A 207 -13.13 -12.48 8.38
CA GLU A 207 -12.96 -11.19 7.70
C GLU A 207 -11.48 -10.80 7.56
N VAL A 208 -10.63 -11.17 8.53
CA VAL A 208 -9.18 -10.92 8.46
C VAL A 208 -8.56 -11.85 7.42
N GLN A 209 -8.93 -13.13 7.40
CA GLN A 209 -8.47 -14.06 6.37
C GLN A 209 -8.88 -13.58 4.97
N ALA A 210 -10.12 -13.10 4.81
CA ALA A 210 -10.59 -12.57 3.54
C ALA A 210 -9.83 -11.29 3.11
N LEU A 211 -9.45 -10.44 4.06
CA LEU A 211 -8.55 -9.32 3.81
C LEU A 211 -7.16 -9.82 3.37
N THR A 212 -6.60 -10.84 4.01
CA THR A 212 -5.30 -11.42 3.62
C THR A 212 -5.34 -11.97 2.20
N ASP A 213 -6.40 -12.69 1.82
CA ASP A 213 -6.61 -13.18 0.45
C ASP A 213 -6.65 -12.02 -0.55
N LEU A 214 -7.30 -10.90 -0.20
CA LEU A 214 -7.34 -9.69 -1.03
C LEU A 214 -6.00 -8.96 -1.13
N LEU A 215 -5.21 -8.92 -0.05
CA LEU A 215 -3.87 -8.32 -0.07
C LEU A 215 -2.94 -9.10 -1.00
N ALA A 216 -3.00 -10.43 -0.95
CA ALA A 216 -2.26 -11.29 -1.87
C ALA A 216 -2.71 -11.08 -3.32
N ALA A 217 -4.02 -11.05 -3.56
CA ALA A 217 -4.60 -10.78 -4.89
C ALA A 217 -4.20 -9.39 -5.41
N ARG A 218 -4.20 -8.37 -4.56
CA ARG A 218 -3.72 -7.02 -4.86
C ARG A 218 -2.26 -7.03 -5.28
N GLY A 219 -1.41 -7.77 -4.57
CA GLY A 219 0.01 -7.92 -4.93
C GLY A 219 0.18 -8.49 -6.33
N ALA A 220 -0.51 -9.59 -6.65
CA ALA A 220 -0.49 -10.19 -7.97
C ALA A 220 -1.03 -9.24 -9.06
N PHE A 221 -2.15 -8.56 -8.77
CA PHE A 221 -2.74 -7.57 -9.67
C PHE A 221 -1.78 -6.41 -9.97
N LEU A 222 -1.18 -5.80 -8.95
CA LEU A 222 -0.22 -4.70 -9.11
C LEU A 222 1.01 -5.15 -9.89
N ALA A 223 1.49 -6.37 -9.68
CA ALA A 223 2.61 -6.95 -10.42
C ALA A 223 2.28 -7.20 -11.91
N ALA A 224 1.01 -7.39 -12.27
CA ALA A 224 0.58 -7.55 -13.66
C ALA A 224 0.45 -6.21 -14.42
N LEU A 225 0.20 -5.09 -13.72
CA LEU A 225 -0.02 -3.79 -14.36
C LEU A 225 1.17 -3.27 -15.20
N PRO A 226 2.45 -3.48 -14.83
CA PRO A 226 3.58 -3.12 -15.68
C PRO A 226 3.61 -3.86 -17.02
N GLY A 227 3.25 -5.15 -17.02
CA GLY A 227 3.13 -5.95 -18.23
C GLY A 227 2.01 -5.42 -19.12
N LEU A 228 0.86 -5.12 -18.52
CA LEU A 228 -0.27 -4.46 -19.19
C LEU A 228 0.14 -3.11 -19.80
N PHE A 229 0.87 -2.28 -19.06
CA PHE A 229 1.34 -0.98 -19.54
C PHE A 229 2.27 -1.13 -20.75
N VAL A 230 3.16 -2.12 -20.78
CA VAL A 230 4.10 -2.33 -21.89
C VAL A 230 3.39 -2.95 -23.10
N ARG A 231 2.63 -4.03 -22.88
CA ARG A 231 2.06 -4.86 -23.95
C ARG A 231 0.76 -4.28 -24.51
N GLN A 232 0.03 -3.48 -23.75
CA GLN A 232 -1.30 -2.97 -24.10
C GLN A 232 -1.42 -1.44 -23.97
N PHE A 233 -0.30 -0.71 -24.08
CA PHE A 233 -0.25 0.75 -23.91
C PHE A 233 -1.36 1.51 -24.68
N ASP A 234 -1.56 1.15 -25.95
CA ASP A 234 -2.53 1.81 -26.84
C ASP A 234 -3.98 1.61 -26.40
N LYS A 235 -4.27 0.50 -25.72
CA LYS A 235 -5.61 0.17 -25.21
C LYS A 235 -5.83 0.65 -23.80
N LEU A 236 -4.78 0.91 -23.03
CA LEU A 236 -4.89 1.23 -21.61
C LEU A 236 -5.81 2.45 -21.37
N GLY A 237 -5.71 3.49 -22.19
CA GLY A 237 -6.60 4.66 -22.11
C GLY A 237 -8.09 4.34 -22.28
N GLN A 238 -8.44 3.24 -22.97
CA GLN A 238 -9.82 2.77 -23.13
C GLN A 238 -10.33 2.03 -21.89
N TRP A 239 -9.43 1.47 -21.07
CA TRP A 239 -9.74 0.78 -19.82
C TRP A 239 -9.65 1.69 -18.59
N LEU A 240 -9.09 2.90 -18.74
CA LEU A 240 -9.10 3.95 -17.72
C LEU A 240 -10.48 4.62 -17.65
N VAL A 241 -11.52 3.83 -17.36
CA VAL A 241 -12.90 4.30 -17.19
C VAL A 241 -13.28 4.22 -15.72
N PRO A 242 -13.83 5.30 -15.11
CA PRO A 242 -14.24 5.28 -13.72
C PRO A 242 -15.27 4.17 -13.44
N PRO A 243 -15.17 3.51 -12.27
CA PRO A 243 -16.17 2.54 -11.84
C PRO A 243 -17.50 3.24 -11.52
N ALA A 244 -18.57 2.46 -11.40
CA ALA A 244 -19.87 3.01 -11.08
C ALA A 244 -19.98 3.48 -9.61
N ALA A 245 -20.74 4.56 -9.40
CA ALA A 245 -21.23 5.00 -8.08
C ALA A 245 -20.13 5.09 -6.99
N GLY A 246 -20.38 4.50 -5.81
CA GLY A 246 -19.55 4.62 -4.61
C GLY A 246 -18.11 4.11 -4.74
N ALA A 247 -17.77 3.40 -5.80
CA ALA A 247 -16.40 2.96 -6.09
C ALA A 247 -15.52 4.06 -6.72
N ALA A 248 -16.10 5.21 -7.11
CA ALA A 248 -15.37 6.26 -7.82
C ALA A 248 -14.42 7.08 -6.92
N GLY A 249 -14.52 6.98 -5.59
CA GLY A 249 -13.67 7.73 -4.65
C GLY A 249 -12.17 7.52 -4.86
N PRO A 250 -11.64 6.28 -4.76
CA PRO A 250 -10.22 5.99 -4.94
C PRO A 250 -9.77 5.96 -6.40
N TRP A 251 -10.70 6.06 -7.36
CA TRP A 251 -10.43 5.91 -8.78
C TRP A 251 -9.35 6.86 -9.31
N PRO A 252 -9.35 8.18 -9.02
CA PRO A 252 -8.40 9.10 -9.63
C PRO A 252 -6.93 8.72 -9.39
N ALA A 253 -6.62 8.00 -8.32
CA ALA A 253 -5.27 7.56 -8.03
C ALA A 253 -4.70 6.63 -9.13
N LEU A 254 -5.53 5.75 -9.72
CA LEU A 254 -5.03 4.77 -10.68
C LEU A 254 -4.64 5.38 -12.04
N PRO A 255 -5.49 6.17 -12.73
CA PRO A 255 -5.07 6.87 -13.95
C PRO A 255 -3.81 7.70 -13.74
N TRP A 256 -3.72 8.41 -12.61
CA TRP A 256 -2.55 9.20 -12.26
C TRP A 256 -1.31 8.35 -11.98
N ALA A 257 -1.46 7.17 -11.40
CA ALA A 257 -0.35 6.23 -11.23
C ALA A 257 0.25 5.81 -12.58
N PHE A 258 -0.61 5.57 -13.59
CA PHE A 258 -0.15 5.27 -14.94
C PHE A 258 0.47 6.49 -15.64
N VAL A 259 -0.03 7.70 -15.41
CA VAL A 259 0.62 8.94 -15.90
C VAL A 259 2.01 9.09 -15.28
N LEU A 260 2.16 8.85 -13.98
CA LEU A 260 3.45 8.87 -13.30
C LEU A 260 4.41 7.82 -13.87
N LEU A 261 3.93 6.59 -14.08
CA LEU A 261 4.69 5.51 -14.70
C LEU A 261 5.12 5.85 -16.13
N TYR A 262 4.23 6.48 -16.90
CA TYR A 262 4.53 6.94 -18.25
C TYR A 262 5.66 7.98 -18.25
N ASN A 263 5.57 8.99 -17.38
CA ASN A 263 6.62 9.99 -17.22
C ASN A 263 7.94 9.36 -16.75
N ALA A 264 7.88 8.40 -15.84
CA ALA A 264 9.06 7.68 -15.34
C ALA A 264 9.76 6.83 -16.41
N ARG A 265 9.00 6.20 -17.32
CA ARG A 265 9.54 5.27 -18.33
C ARG A 265 9.86 5.92 -19.68
N LYS A 266 9.17 6.98 -20.05
CA LYS A 266 9.30 7.63 -21.36
C LYS A 266 9.94 9.00 -21.29
N GLY A 267 9.92 9.64 -20.13
CA GLY A 267 10.64 10.88 -19.89
C GLY A 267 12.12 10.62 -19.62
N THR A 268 12.91 11.66 -19.85
CA THR A 268 14.30 11.74 -19.40
C THR A 268 14.47 13.01 -18.57
N ALA A 269 15.66 13.20 -18.00
CA ALA A 269 16.01 14.41 -17.28
C ALA A 269 15.76 15.69 -18.09
N ASP A 270 16.05 15.64 -19.40
CA ASP A 270 16.06 16.82 -20.26
C ASP A 270 14.85 16.89 -21.18
N VAL A 271 14.24 15.74 -21.50
CA VAL A 271 13.17 15.65 -22.50
C VAL A 271 11.93 15.02 -21.88
N PRO A 272 10.80 15.76 -21.77
CA PRO A 272 9.54 15.18 -21.33
C PRO A 272 9.01 14.21 -22.39
N PRO A 273 8.20 13.22 -21.99
CA PRO A 273 7.62 12.30 -22.97
C PRO A 273 6.54 13.01 -23.80
N PRO A 274 6.21 12.50 -25.00
CA PRO A 274 5.16 13.08 -25.82
C PRO A 274 3.80 12.98 -25.10
N GLY A 275 2.97 14.01 -25.20
CA GLY A 275 1.68 14.05 -24.50
C GLY A 275 1.19 15.47 -24.25
N TYR A 276 0.01 15.57 -23.65
CA TYR A 276 -0.51 16.84 -23.16
C TYR A 276 0.13 17.14 -21.80
N PRO A 277 0.71 18.33 -21.59
CA PRO A 277 1.21 18.71 -20.28
C PRO A 277 0.02 18.89 -19.33
N VAL A 278 0.15 18.35 -18.13
CA VAL A 278 -0.81 18.47 -17.05
C VAL A 278 -0.08 19.00 -15.83
N ASP A 279 -0.66 20.02 -15.22
CA ASP A 279 -0.11 20.66 -14.05
C ASP A 279 -0.39 19.81 -12.80
N PRO A 280 0.64 19.19 -12.17
CA PRO A 280 0.45 18.37 -10.97
C PRO A 280 -0.04 19.18 -9.77
N HIS A 281 0.10 20.51 -9.77
CA HIS A 281 -0.42 21.37 -8.69
C HIS A 281 -1.95 21.45 -8.66
N GLN A 282 -2.61 21.07 -9.76
CA GLN A 282 -4.08 20.99 -9.82
C GLN A 282 -4.63 19.73 -9.15
N LEU A 283 -3.77 18.77 -8.80
CA LEU A 283 -4.18 17.56 -8.11
C LEU A 283 -4.32 17.79 -6.61
N ALA A 284 -5.43 17.28 -6.06
CA ALA A 284 -5.53 17.13 -4.62
C ALA A 284 -4.36 16.29 -4.11
N PHE A 285 -3.73 16.74 -3.03
CA PHE A 285 -2.53 16.11 -2.48
C PHE A 285 -2.73 14.62 -2.17
N GLU A 286 -3.89 14.24 -1.63
CA GLU A 286 -4.21 12.83 -1.33
C GLU A 286 -4.31 11.97 -2.60
N VAL A 287 -4.81 12.52 -3.72
CA VAL A 287 -4.84 11.80 -5.00
C VAL A 287 -3.42 11.56 -5.51
N LEU A 288 -2.57 12.59 -5.46
CA LEU A 288 -1.17 12.49 -5.90
C LEU A 288 -0.39 11.47 -5.06
N LYS A 289 -0.59 11.52 -3.74
CA LYS A 289 0.02 10.60 -2.77
C LYS A 289 -0.40 9.14 -3.02
N ALA A 290 -1.70 8.89 -3.19
CA ALA A 290 -2.21 7.56 -3.54
C ALA A 290 -1.71 7.09 -4.92
N ALA A 291 -1.67 7.98 -5.91
CA ALA A 291 -1.13 7.69 -7.24
C ALA A 291 0.36 7.32 -7.18
N LEU A 292 1.16 8.00 -6.35
CA LEU A 292 2.56 7.67 -6.16
C LEU A 292 2.75 6.30 -5.50
N VAL A 293 1.99 5.97 -4.45
CA VAL A 293 2.01 4.64 -3.83
C VAL A 293 1.72 3.56 -4.88
N ALA A 294 0.68 3.77 -5.67
CA ALA A 294 0.30 2.85 -6.73
C ALA A 294 1.39 2.72 -7.81
N ALA A 295 1.96 3.84 -8.27
CA ALA A 295 3.02 3.84 -9.27
C ALA A 295 4.29 3.13 -8.75
N PHE A 296 4.65 3.34 -7.49
CA PHE A 296 5.76 2.64 -6.83
C PHE A 296 5.54 1.13 -6.76
N ALA A 297 4.30 0.71 -6.49
CA ALA A 297 3.97 -0.71 -6.47
C ALA A 297 4.01 -1.34 -7.88
N MET A 298 3.78 -0.55 -8.94
CA MET A 298 3.93 -1.00 -10.32
C MET A 298 5.40 -1.08 -10.75
N ASP A 299 6.18 0.00 -10.60
CA ASP A 299 7.59 0.04 -10.99
C ASP A 299 8.41 0.97 -10.08
N ARG A 300 8.85 0.41 -8.96
CA ARG A 300 9.64 1.14 -7.96
C ARG A 300 10.89 1.78 -8.55
N ALA A 301 11.60 1.08 -9.44
CA ALA A 301 12.87 1.57 -9.98
C ALA A 301 12.67 2.80 -10.86
N ALA A 302 11.72 2.75 -11.79
CA ALA A 302 11.43 3.87 -12.68
C ALA A 302 10.89 5.07 -11.89
N VAL A 303 9.91 4.86 -11.00
CA VAL A 303 9.27 5.94 -10.25
C VAL A 303 10.25 6.58 -9.26
N ARG A 304 11.13 5.80 -8.63
CA ARG A 304 12.20 6.33 -7.78
C ARG A 304 13.15 7.24 -8.57
N ALA A 305 13.57 6.82 -9.76
CA ALA A 305 14.45 7.62 -10.61
C ALA A 305 13.79 8.96 -10.97
N LEU A 306 12.50 8.93 -11.33
CA LEU A 306 11.72 10.15 -11.59
C LEU A 306 11.69 11.08 -10.37
N LEU A 307 11.41 10.57 -9.16
CA LEU A 307 11.34 11.40 -7.97
C LEU A 307 12.70 11.97 -7.54
N ILE A 308 13.76 11.16 -7.60
CA ILE A 308 15.13 11.65 -7.31
C ILE A 308 15.49 12.78 -8.25
N HIS A 309 15.16 12.63 -9.53
CA HIS A 309 15.38 13.68 -10.54
C HIS A 309 14.65 14.97 -10.17
N GLN A 310 13.36 14.89 -9.86
CA GLN A 310 12.56 16.05 -9.46
C GLN A 310 13.09 16.73 -8.19
N ILE A 311 13.56 15.95 -7.22
CA ILE A 311 14.13 16.50 -5.97
C ILE A 311 15.49 17.17 -6.24
N ARG A 312 16.35 16.59 -7.09
CA ARG A 312 17.68 17.14 -7.40
C ARG A 312 17.62 18.44 -8.17
N GLU A 313 16.65 18.60 -9.06
CA GLU A 313 16.50 19.82 -9.87
C GLU A 313 15.82 20.96 -9.12
N ARG A 314 15.39 20.75 -7.86
CA ARG A 314 14.83 21.83 -7.06
C ARG A 314 15.90 22.87 -6.77
N PRO A 315 15.62 24.15 -7.08
CA PRO A 315 16.48 25.23 -6.61
C PRO A 315 16.54 25.18 -5.08
N GLU A 316 17.75 25.17 -4.51
CA GLU A 316 17.98 25.11 -3.06
C GLU A 316 17.31 26.28 -2.29
N ALA A 317 16.95 27.34 -3.01
CA ALA A 317 16.27 28.51 -2.48
C ALA A 317 14.82 28.58 -2.98
N ILE A 318 13.90 27.93 -2.27
CA ILE A 318 12.52 28.43 -2.22
C ILE A 318 12.44 29.29 -0.95
N PRO A 319 12.63 30.61 -1.05
CA PRO A 319 12.60 31.51 0.10
C PRO A 319 11.17 31.56 0.65
N ASP A 320 10.90 30.80 1.70
CA ASP A 320 9.72 30.81 2.59
C ASP A 320 8.37 31.25 1.96
N SER A 321 8.15 30.87 0.71
CA SER A 321 7.06 31.40 -0.12
C SER A 321 5.81 30.57 0.11
N GLY A 322 5.22 30.75 1.28
CA GLY A 322 3.90 30.25 1.63
C GLY A 322 3.71 28.73 1.59
N ASP A 323 2.52 28.31 1.97
CA ASP A 323 2.15 26.90 2.20
C ASP A 323 2.05 26.07 0.90
N LEU A 324 2.01 26.72 -0.27
CA LEU A 324 1.81 26.09 -1.58
C LEU A 324 3.11 25.52 -2.18
N ALA A 325 4.23 26.25 -2.10
CA ALA A 325 5.52 25.76 -2.59
C ALA A 325 6.07 24.60 -1.74
N LYS A 326 5.67 24.54 -0.47
CA LYS A 326 5.99 23.42 0.44
C LYS A 326 5.23 22.14 0.10
N ARG A 327 4.23 22.18 -0.81
CA ARG A 327 3.34 21.06 -1.14
C ARG A 327 3.57 20.41 -2.51
N ALA A 328 4.35 21.05 -3.37
CA ALA A 328 4.67 20.47 -4.67
C ALA A 328 5.52 19.22 -4.52
N VAL A 329 5.15 18.14 -5.20
CA VAL A 329 6.02 16.94 -5.38
C VAL A 329 6.77 17.00 -6.70
N PHE A 330 6.14 17.62 -7.70
CA PHE A 330 6.65 17.80 -9.05
C PHE A 330 6.63 19.30 -9.36
N ASP A 331 7.75 19.85 -9.79
CA ASP A 331 7.84 21.26 -10.20
C ASP A 331 7.73 21.43 -11.72
N ARG A 332 7.90 20.32 -12.46
CA ARG A 332 7.67 20.25 -13.90
C ARG A 332 6.28 19.66 -14.19
N PRO A 333 5.64 20.08 -15.30
CA PRO A 333 4.42 19.44 -15.77
C PRO A 333 4.63 17.94 -15.98
N LEU A 334 3.63 17.14 -15.60
CA LEU A 334 3.56 15.73 -15.98
C LEU A 334 2.89 15.64 -17.35
N HIS A 335 3.29 14.69 -18.17
CA HIS A 335 2.69 14.51 -19.49
C HIS A 335 1.73 13.33 -19.50
N CYS A 336 0.49 13.58 -19.93
CA CYS A 336 -0.51 12.54 -20.17
C CYS A 336 -0.44 12.09 -21.65
N PRO A 337 -0.39 10.78 -21.95
CA PRO A 337 -0.41 10.29 -23.32
C PRO A 337 -1.60 10.84 -24.12
N TYR A 338 -1.39 11.18 -25.40
CA TYR A 338 -2.46 11.74 -26.25
C TYR A 338 -3.67 10.82 -26.41
N SER A 339 -3.49 9.51 -26.30
CA SER A 339 -4.55 8.51 -26.39
C SER A 339 -5.38 8.34 -25.11
N TRP A 340 -5.00 9.00 -24.01
CA TRP A 340 -5.63 8.80 -22.70
C TRP A 340 -6.50 10.00 -22.31
N LYS A 341 -7.57 9.73 -21.56
CA LYS A 341 -8.44 10.74 -20.96
C LYS A 341 -8.41 10.52 -19.45
N VAL A 342 -7.50 11.23 -18.78
CA VAL A 342 -7.23 11.11 -17.33
C VAL A 342 -7.87 12.26 -16.58
#